data_AF-A0A6J2KPY1-F1
#
_entry.id   AF-A0A6J2KPY1-F1
#
_cell.length_a   1.000
_cell.length_b   1.000
_cell.length_c   1.000
_cell.angle_alpha   90.00
_cell.angle_beta   90.00
_cell.angle_gamma   90.00
#
_symmetry.space_group_name_H-M   'P 1'
#
loop_
_entity.id
_entity.type
_entity.pdbx_description
1 polymer ?
#
loop_
_entity_poly.entity_id
_entity_poly.type
_entity_poly.pdbx_seq_one_letter_code
_entity_poly.pdbx_strand_id
1 'polypeptide(L)'
;MLWNNNWVTLIDGLLQVNVLRQRHVGVSQPTEIRNLSINVSEHEKHITNVDGKNVVQARVFKQYETTTCGGVTLQGVTFYHLPHLTEKTVTLSFLSGVKTELNSALLGSNGRTPLPRKLNSNFKLETSKIGDIRSLYWMQDSQHFSSEIEVKVHYASISRLDVEKAIGMMNKAAIGTDSDENHFGFDFSGVTKSGERVMGIVVDGSCKRTVSARPDLLWPIPDHWEFEEAATVPMAYMTAFYCLNSCVTSLTRGTIDVATMKSDSILIHGGAGALGQALISIGLAIGYQVFTTVSLRCSSRWTLDVSKYNPQDSSLFGMANLKYGRSYVTINVLGLLMRRNSQELNILQKALSEGISRGYVRPLSRVTYAAEEVSRAFQLLVTRQHRGRVLLRIDGFQPSIKHRIPSM
;
A
#
# COMPACT_ATOMS: atom_id res chain seq x y z
N MET A 1 -2.82 21.79 29.55
CA MET A 1 -4.14 21.16 29.37
C MET A 1 -4.59 20.54 30.68
N LEU A 2 -5.88 20.57 31.00
CA LEU A 2 -6.44 20.01 32.23
C LEU A 2 -6.44 18.47 32.16
N TRP A 3 -6.06 17.80 33.24
CA TRP A 3 -6.08 16.35 33.36
C TRP A 3 -7.10 15.89 34.41
N ASN A 4 -8.14 15.19 33.94
CA ASN A 4 -9.25 14.67 34.77
C ASN A 4 -9.29 13.13 34.79
N ASN A 5 -8.14 12.46 34.72
CA ASN A 5 -8.07 10.99 34.59
C ASN A 5 -8.83 10.42 33.37
N ASN A 6 -8.98 11.22 32.32
CA ASN A 6 -9.68 10.84 31.10
C ASN A 6 -8.82 11.09 29.86
N TRP A 7 -8.37 9.99 29.26
CA TRP A 7 -7.54 10.01 28.05
C TRP A 7 -8.27 10.57 26.84
N VAL A 8 -9.59 10.37 26.75
CA VAL A 8 -10.40 10.83 25.61
C VAL A 8 -10.41 12.36 25.57
N THR A 9 -10.69 13.02 26.69
CA THR A 9 -10.71 14.49 26.76
C THR A 9 -9.33 15.10 26.53
N LEU A 10 -8.26 14.42 26.96
CA LEU A 10 -6.90 14.89 26.74
C LEU A 10 -6.50 14.81 25.26
N ILE A 11 -6.82 13.69 24.60
CA ILE A 11 -6.53 13.48 23.17
C ILE A 11 -7.39 14.40 22.32
N ASP A 12 -8.66 14.60 22.67
CA ASP A 12 -9.54 15.56 21.99
C ASP A 12 -8.99 16.98 22.07
N GLY A 13 -8.56 17.41 23.27
CA GLY A 13 -7.86 18.69 23.43
C GLY A 13 -6.58 18.79 22.60
N LEU A 14 -5.82 17.70 22.48
CA LEU A 14 -4.61 17.64 21.65
C LEU A 14 -4.92 17.74 20.15
N LEU A 15 -6.02 17.13 19.70
CA LEU A 15 -6.53 17.27 18.33
C LEU A 15 -6.97 18.71 18.06
N GLN A 16 -7.69 19.35 18.99
CA GLN A 16 -8.09 20.75 18.87
C GLN A 16 -6.88 21.70 18.79
N VAL A 17 -5.81 21.44 19.54
CA VAL A 17 -4.53 22.20 19.41
C VAL A 17 -3.94 22.06 18.01
N ASN A 18 -4.02 20.88 17.40
CA ASN A 18 -3.56 20.67 16.02
C ASN A 18 -4.48 21.35 14.99
N VAL A 19 -5.79 21.44 15.24
CA VAL A 19 -6.73 22.23 14.42
C VAL A 19 -6.32 23.71 14.47
N LEU A 20 -6.23 24.31 15.66
CA LEU A 20 -5.95 25.74 15.85
C LEU A 20 -4.60 26.20 15.27
N ARG A 21 -3.66 25.27 15.06
CA ARG A 21 -2.38 25.54 14.41
C ARG A 21 -2.53 25.89 12.93
N GLN A 22 -3.57 25.41 12.26
CA GLN A 22 -3.72 25.61 10.82
C GLN A 22 -4.18 27.03 10.50
N ARG A 23 -3.71 27.58 9.38
CA ARG A 23 -4.30 28.80 8.82
C ARG A 23 -5.61 28.41 8.14
N HIS A 24 -6.73 28.68 8.79
CA HIS A 24 -8.04 28.31 8.26
C HIS A 24 -8.53 29.35 7.24
N VAL A 25 -8.97 28.87 6.07
CA VAL A 25 -9.89 29.62 5.20
C VAL A 25 -11.31 29.02 5.27
N GLY A 26 -11.49 27.81 5.84
CA GLY A 26 -12.79 27.14 5.99
C GLY A 26 -12.83 26.03 7.04
N VAL A 27 -13.94 25.28 7.10
CA VAL A 27 -14.15 24.16 8.04
C VAL A 27 -13.23 23.00 7.67
N SER A 28 -12.46 22.52 8.64
CA SER A 28 -11.44 21.47 8.44
C SER A 28 -11.71 20.31 9.38
N GLN A 29 -11.73 19.08 8.88
CA GLN A 29 -11.92 17.88 9.69
C GLN A 29 -10.64 17.04 9.72
N PRO A 30 -10.20 16.53 10.89
CA PRO A 30 -9.09 15.60 10.96
C PRO A 30 -9.47 14.30 10.24
N THR A 31 -8.62 13.83 9.34
CA THR A 31 -8.88 12.64 8.52
C THR A 31 -7.96 11.48 8.83
N GLU A 32 -6.70 11.75 9.17
CA GLU A 32 -5.72 10.70 9.46
C GLU A 32 -4.81 11.13 10.61
N ILE A 33 -4.40 10.15 11.41
CA ILE A 33 -3.33 10.28 12.39
C ILE A 33 -2.31 9.19 12.07
N ARG A 34 -1.12 9.58 11.59
CA ARG A 34 -0.08 8.61 11.19
C ARG A 34 0.41 7.77 12.37
N ASN A 35 0.58 8.38 13.54
CA ASN A 35 0.98 7.67 14.75
C ASN A 35 0.34 8.30 16.00
N LEU A 36 -0.22 7.45 16.86
CA LEU A 36 -0.67 7.78 18.21
C LEU A 36 -0.01 6.83 19.21
N SER A 37 0.67 7.39 20.20
CA SER A 37 1.31 6.64 21.29
C SER A 37 0.87 7.19 22.65
N ILE A 38 0.62 6.29 23.61
CA ILE A 38 0.26 6.63 24.99
C ILE A 38 1.17 5.87 25.96
N ASN A 39 2.11 6.60 26.57
CA ASN A 39 2.95 6.10 27.64
C ASN A 39 2.41 6.54 29.01
N VAL A 40 1.72 5.63 29.71
CA VAL A 40 1.07 5.94 30.99
C VAL A 40 2.11 6.27 32.07
N SER A 41 3.19 5.49 32.16
CA SER A 41 4.24 5.68 33.17
C SER A 41 5.02 6.99 32.98
N GLU A 42 5.18 7.44 31.73
CA GLU A 42 5.76 8.74 31.43
C GLU A 42 4.77 9.88 31.69
N HIS A 43 3.48 9.66 31.42
CA HIS A 43 2.45 10.68 31.63
C HIS A 43 2.33 11.11 33.09
N GLU A 44 2.35 10.15 34.04
CA GLU A 44 2.26 10.44 35.47
C GLU A 44 3.37 11.39 35.97
N LYS A 45 4.58 11.30 35.38
CA LYS A 45 5.72 12.17 35.73
C LYS A 45 5.54 13.62 35.28
N HIS A 46 4.66 13.87 34.31
CA HIS A 46 4.44 15.18 33.72
C HIS A 46 3.18 15.88 34.26
N ILE A 47 2.46 15.27 35.20
CA ILE A 47 1.32 15.89 35.87
C ILE A 47 1.86 16.89 36.89
N THR A 48 1.49 18.16 36.72
CA THR A 48 1.77 19.22 37.69
C THR A 48 0.47 19.73 38.27
N ASN A 49 0.48 20.12 39.54
CA ASN A 49 -0.68 20.76 40.17
C ASN A 49 -0.52 22.27 40.05
N VAL A 50 -1.48 22.93 39.41
CA VAL A 50 -1.57 24.38 39.31
C VAL A 50 -2.97 24.78 39.78
N ASP A 51 -3.05 25.61 40.83
CA ASP A 51 -4.29 26.11 41.41
C ASP A 51 -5.30 25.00 41.81
N GLY A 52 -4.79 23.91 42.39
CA GLY A 52 -5.61 22.76 42.83
C GLY A 52 -6.06 21.85 41.69
N LYS A 53 -5.60 22.10 40.46
CA LYS A 53 -5.96 21.33 39.26
C LYS A 53 -4.75 20.61 38.71
N ASN A 54 -4.93 19.35 38.35
CA ASN A 54 -3.92 18.58 37.64
C ASN A 54 -3.85 19.06 36.19
N VAL A 55 -2.67 19.49 35.76
CA VAL A 55 -2.42 19.96 34.40
C VAL A 55 -1.21 19.28 33.80
N VAL A 56 -1.21 19.17 32.48
CA VAL A 56 -0.12 18.59 31.70
C VAL A 56 0.24 19.56 30.59
N GLN A 57 1.53 19.81 30.40
CA GLN A 57 2.02 20.71 29.36
C GLN A 57 1.88 20.05 27.98
N ALA A 58 1.34 20.78 27.00
CA ALA A 58 1.34 20.38 25.60
C ALA A 58 2.46 21.11 24.86
N ARG A 59 3.20 20.39 24.00
CA ARG A 59 4.27 20.93 23.15
C ARG A 59 4.01 20.52 21.71
N VAL A 60 4.23 21.45 20.79
CA VAL A 60 4.03 21.23 19.35
C VAL A 60 5.36 21.45 18.65
N PHE A 61 5.85 20.41 17.99
CA PHE A 61 7.08 20.44 17.21
C PHE A 61 6.73 20.50 15.73
N LYS A 62 6.84 21.71 15.14
CA LYS A 62 6.42 21.97 13.76
C LYS A 62 7.24 21.17 12.75
N GLN A 63 8.55 21.06 12.98
CA GLN A 63 9.52 20.41 12.09
C GLN A 63 9.29 18.89 11.98
N TYR A 64 8.76 18.25 13.01
CA TYR A 64 8.54 16.80 13.06
C TYR A 64 7.07 16.42 12.93
N GLU A 65 6.20 17.39 12.62
CA GLU A 65 4.73 17.21 12.60
C GLU A 65 4.20 16.47 13.84
N THR A 66 4.81 16.73 14.99
CA THR A 66 4.57 15.98 16.23
C THR A 66 4.02 16.91 17.29
N THR A 67 2.98 16.46 17.99
CA THR A 67 2.36 17.16 19.10
C THR A 67 2.33 16.22 20.30
N THR A 68 2.93 16.64 21.42
CA THR A 68 3.07 15.83 22.64
C THR A 68 2.35 16.50 23.80
N CYS A 69 1.72 15.72 24.68
CA CYS A 69 1.21 16.20 25.96
C CYS A 69 1.37 15.12 27.05
N GLY A 70 2.27 15.37 27.99
CA GLY A 70 2.74 14.35 28.93
C GLY A 70 3.24 13.12 28.17
N GLY A 71 2.75 11.94 28.52
CA GLY A 71 3.07 10.69 27.81
C GLY A 71 2.27 10.43 26.52
N VAL A 72 1.42 11.36 26.05
CA VAL A 72 0.70 11.21 24.78
C VAL A 72 1.48 11.86 23.65
N THR A 73 1.66 11.14 22.54
CA THR A 73 2.28 11.66 21.32
C THR A 73 1.34 11.45 20.12
N LEU A 74 1.03 12.52 19.40
CA LEU A 74 0.37 12.51 18.10
C LEU A 74 1.35 12.95 17.02
N GLN A 75 1.44 12.21 15.92
CA GLN A 75 2.30 12.57 14.79
C GLN A 75 1.56 12.45 13.46
N GLY A 76 1.80 13.42 12.57
CA GLY A 76 1.29 13.40 11.20
C GLY A 76 -0.24 13.46 11.14
N VAL A 77 -0.86 14.36 11.91
CA VAL A 77 -2.32 14.59 11.84
C VAL A 77 -2.64 15.33 10.54
N THR A 78 -3.38 14.70 9.64
CA THR A 78 -3.84 15.32 8.39
C THR A 78 -5.28 15.80 8.53
N PHE A 79 -5.60 16.86 7.80
CA PHE A 79 -6.91 17.48 7.80
C PHE A 79 -7.42 17.57 6.37
N TYR A 80 -8.71 17.32 6.19
CA TYR A 80 -9.43 17.59 4.96
C TYR A 80 -10.19 18.91 5.12
N HIS A 81 -9.93 19.85 4.23
CA HIS A 81 -10.69 21.09 4.15
C HIS A 81 -11.97 20.80 3.37
N LEU A 82 -13.12 21.01 4.01
CA LEU A 82 -14.39 20.95 3.30
C LEU A 82 -14.39 22.07 2.24
N PRO A 83 -14.72 21.75 0.97
CA PRO A 83 -14.80 22.78 -0.06
C PRO A 83 -15.82 23.84 0.34
N HIS A 84 -15.51 25.11 0.04
CA HIS A 84 -16.49 26.19 0.17
C HIS A 84 -17.69 25.87 -0.71
N LEU A 85 -18.87 25.79 -0.10
CA LEU A 85 -20.13 25.77 -0.84
C LEU A 85 -20.28 27.12 -1.56
N THR A 86 -19.70 27.24 -2.76
CA THR A 86 -20.18 28.25 -3.71
C THR A 86 -21.59 27.83 -4.09
N GLU A 87 -22.58 28.69 -3.81
CA GLU A 87 -23.97 28.53 -4.22
C GLU A 87 -24.04 28.16 -5.71
N LYS A 88 -24.15 26.86 -5.99
CA LYS A 88 -24.60 26.35 -7.27
C LYS A 88 -25.77 25.44 -6.97
N THR A 89 -26.91 25.89 -7.48
CA THR A 89 -28.22 25.26 -7.49
C THR A 89 -28.12 23.74 -7.54
N VAL A 90 -28.48 23.10 -6.42
CA VAL A 90 -28.51 21.66 -6.29
C VAL A 90 -29.73 21.15 -7.07
N THR A 91 -29.52 20.70 -8.31
CA THR A 91 -30.48 19.83 -8.99
C THR A 91 -30.33 18.42 -8.42
N LEU A 92 -31.17 18.07 -7.45
CA LEU A 92 -31.28 16.72 -6.91
C LEU A 92 -31.93 15.81 -7.97
N SER A 93 -31.13 15.12 -8.77
CA SER A 93 -31.60 13.93 -9.49
C SER A 93 -31.49 12.73 -8.55
N PHE A 94 -32.63 12.34 -7.98
CA PHE A 94 -32.79 11.04 -7.34
C PHE A 94 -32.56 9.93 -8.38
N LEU A 95 -31.52 9.11 -8.20
CA LEU A 95 -31.47 7.77 -8.81
C LEU A 95 -31.86 6.75 -7.75
N SER A 96 -33.13 6.38 -7.83
CA SER A 96 -33.74 5.25 -7.18
C SER A 96 -33.10 3.93 -7.64
N GLY A 97 -32.82 3.07 -6.66
CA GLY A 97 -32.90 1.62 -6.83
C GLY A 97 -31.78 0.93 -7.60
N VAL A 98 -30.74 0.53 -6.89
CA VAL A 98 -30.05 -0.74 -7.19
C VAL A 98 -30.00 -1.56 -5.92
N LYS A 99 -30.95 -2.48 -5.78
CA LYS A 99 -30.87 -3.55 -4.79
C LYS A 99 -29.72 -4.47 -5.16
N THR A 100 -28.84 -4.67 -4.21
CA THR A 100 -27.76 -5.65 -4.21
C THR A 100 -28.36 -7.06 -4.15
N GLU A 101 -28.28 -7.80 -5.24
CA GLU A 101 -28.36 -9.26 -5.21
C GLU A 101 -27.07 -9.82 -5.77
N LEU A 102 -26.26 -10.38 -4.86
CA LEU A 102 -25.10 -11.22 -5.15
C LEU A 102 -25.61 -12.51 -5.82
N ASN A 103 -25.80 -12.47 -7.13
CA ASN A 103 -26.16 -13.66 -7.88
C ASN A 103 -24.94 -14.59 -8.03
N SER A 104 -25.07 -15.78 -7.44
CA SER A 104 -24.16 -16.92 -7.46
C SER A 104 -24.07 -17.62 -8.83
N ALA A 105 -24.23 -16.89 -9.94
CA ALA A 105 -24.20 -17.42 -11.29
C ALA A 105 -22.90 -17.00 -12.01
N LEU A 106 -21.74 -17.45 -11.49
CA LEU A 106 -20.41 -17.14 -12.05
C LEU A 106 -19.63 -18.37 -12.53
N LEU A 107 -20.29 -19.52 -12.74
CA LEU A 107 -19.71 -20.66 -13.42
C LEU A 107 -20.30 -20.79 -14.83
N GLY A 108 -19.64 -20.19 -15.81
CA GLY A 108 -19.97 -20.38 -17.22
C GLY A 108 -19.22 -19.44 -18.15
N SER A 109 -18.49 -20.03 -19.10
CA SER A 109 -17.75 -19.46 -20.25
C SER A 109 -16.34 -18.87 -20.00
N ASN A 110 -15.37 -19.48 -20.70
CA ASN A 110 -13.95 -19.14 -20.74
C ASN A 110 -13.72 -18.00 -21.77
N GLY A 111 -13.76 -16.73 -21.35
CA GLY A 111 -13.50 -15.59 -22.24
C GLY A 111 -12.02 -15.17 -22.22
N ARG A 112 -11.33 -15.25 -23.36
CA ARG A 112 -10.02 -14.60 -23.59
C ARG A 112 -10.26 -13.13 -23.95
N THR A 113 -9.49 -12.20 -23.39
CA THR A 113 -9.58 -10.77 -23.76
C THR A 113 -8.71 -10.50 -25.00
N PRO A 114 -9.27 -10.03 -26.13
CA PRO A 114 -8.50 -9.78 -27.34
C PRO A 114 -7.53 -8.60 -27.16
N LEU A 115 -6.28 -8.80 -27.56
CA LEU A 115 -5.26 -7.74 -27.64
C LEU A 115 -5.43 -6.94 -28.95
N PRO A 116 -5.09 -5.64 -28.97
CA PRO A 116 -5.09 -4.84 -30.20
C PRO A 116 -4.11 -5.44 -31.24
N ARG A 117 -4.59 -5.68 -32.47
CA ARG A 117 -3.91 -6.45 -33.53
C ARG A 117 -2.62 -5.83 -34.12
N LYS A 118 -2.23 -4.60 -33.74
CA LYS A 118 -1.01 -3.95 -34.25
C LYS A 118 0.18 -4.25 -33.35
N LEU A 119 1.14 -5.03 -33.86
CA LEU A 119 2.34 -5.51 -33.13
C LEU A 119 3.18 -4.41 -32.45
N ASN A 120 3.16 -3.18 -33.00
CA ASN A 120 4.05 -2.07 -32.60
C ASN A 120 3.34 -0.89 -31.91
N SER A 121 2.04 -0.97 -31.62
CA SER A 121 1.37 0.11 -30.90
C SER A 121 1.51 -0.05 -29.39
N ASN A 122 1.79 1.06 -28.69
CA ASN A 122 1.65 1.12 -27.23
C ASN A 122 0.23 0.73 -26.84
N PHE A 123 0.09 0.00 -25.75
CA PHE A 123 -1.20 -0.41 -25.22
C PHE A 123 -1.21 -0.27 -23.70
N LYS A 124 -2.42 -0.08 -23.15
CA LYS A 124 -2.71 -0.02 -21.72
C LYS A 124 -3.95 -0.86 -21.39
N LEU A 125 -3.99 -1.39 -20.16
CA LEU A 125 -5.17 -2.07 -19.65
C LEU A 125 -6.20 -1.04 -19.17
N GLU A 126 -7.45 -1.18 -19.60
CA GLU A 126 -8.58 -0.38 -19.12
C GLU A 126 -9.80 -1.26 -18.81
N THR A 127 -10.79 -0.67 -18.14
CA THR A 127 -12.08 -1.29 -17.83
C THR A 127 -13.19 -0.50 -18.51
N SER A 128 -14.08 -1.17 -19.26
CA SER A 128 -15.19 -0.46 -19.94
C SER A 128 -16.35 -0.17 -19.00
N LYS A 129 -16.55 -1.02 -17.98
CA LYS A 129 -17.58 -0.83 -16.95
C LYS A 129 -16.99 -1.08 -15.57
N ILE A 130 -17.02 -0.05 -14.72
CA ILE A 130 -16.65 -0.19 -13.30
C ILE A 130 -17.64 -1.15 -12.64
N GLY A 131 -17.13 -2.14 -11.91
CA GLY A 131 -17.95 -3.19 -11.28
C GLY A 131 -17.89 -4.55 -11.96
N ASP A 132 -17.34 -4.64 -13.18
CA ASP A 132 -17.24 -5.91 -13.92
C ASP A 132 -15.80 -6.22 -14.35
N ILE A 133 -15.20 -7.24 -13.73
CA ILE A 133 -13.84 -7.74 -14.04
C ILE A 133 -13.75 -8.32 -15.46
N ARG A 134 -14.87 -8.76 -16.05
CA ARG A 134 -14.91 -9.27 -17.43
C ARG A 134 -14.87 -8.15 -18.47
N SER A 135 -15.10 -6.91 -18.04
CA SER A 135 -15.07 -5.73 -18.89
C SER A 135 -13.66 -5.15 -19.08
N LEU A 136 -12.63 -5.85 -18.60
CA LEU A 136 -11.22 -5.50 -18.81
C LEU A 136 -10.80 -5.76 -20.26
N TYR A 137 -10.17 -4.78 -20.88
CA TYR A 137 -9.66 -4.88 -22.25
C TYR A 137 -8.39 -4.03 -22.45
N TRP A 138 -7.64 -4.36 -23.50
CA TRP A 138 -6.43 -3.64 -23.85
C TRP A 138 -6.74 -2.56 -24.89
N MET A 139 -6.51 -1.30 -24.55
CA MET A 139 -6.67 -0.16 -25.44
C MET A 139 -5.32 0.31 -25.97
N GLN A 140 -5.29 0.83 -27.20
CA GLN A 140 -4.11 1.52 -27.73
C GLN A 140 -3.83 2.78 -26.90
N ASP A 141 -2.58 2.95 -26.47
CA ASP A 141 -2.15 4.10 -25.68
C ASP A 141 -1.47 5.14 -26.59
N SER A 142 -1.85 6.40 -26.43
CA SER A 142 -1.31 7.55 -27.17
C SER A 142 -0.38 8.41 -26.31
N GLN A 143 -0.03 7.98 -25.09
CA GLN A 143 0.83 8.76 -24.20
C GLN A 143 2.21 9.08 -24.83
N HIS A 144 2.55 10.37 -24.77
CA HIS A 144 3.88 10.91 -25.09
C HIS A 144 4.66 11.09 -23.79
N PHE A 145 5.83 10.44 -23.69
CA PHE A 145 6.71 10.53 -22.53
C PHE A 145 7.41 11.90 -22.50
N SER A 146 7.16 12.70 -21.48
CA SER A 146 7.65 14.09 -21.43
C SER A 146 8.97 14.28 -20.68
N SER A 147 9.38 13.38 -19.76
CA SER A 147 10.59 13.65 -18.93
C SER A 147 11.16 12.52 -18.05
N GLU A 148 10.82 11.23 -18.22
CA GLU A 148 11.41 10.16 -17.38
C GLU A 148 11.99 8.98 -18.18
N ILE A 149 12.59 8.01 -17.47
CA ILE A 149 13.25 6.85 -18.08
C ILE A 149 12.18 5.95 -18.67
N GLU A 150 12.18 5.82 -20.00
CA GLU A 150 11.26 4.92 -20.69
C GLU A 150 11.73 3.47 -20.58
N VAL A 151 10.85 2.62 -20.07
CA VAL A 151 11.10 1.18 -19.91
C VAL A 151 10.06 0.39 -20.69
N LYS A 152 10.53 -0.56 -21.51
CA LYS A 152 9.69 -1.57 -22.13
C LYS A 152 9.38 -2.66 -21.10
N VAL A 153 8.11 -2.81 -20.76
CA VAL A 153 7.65 -3.74 -19.72
C VAL A 153 7.60 -5.17 -20.26
N HIS A 154 8.27 -6.09 -19.57
CA HIS A 154 8.17 -7.53 -19.84
C HIS A 154 7.10 -8.17 -18.95
N TYR A 155 7.12 -7.84 -17.66
CA TYR A 155 6.16 -8.33 -16.67
C TYR A 155 5.65 -7.18 -15.82
N ALA A 156 4.34 -7.18 -15.57
CA ALA A 156 3.67 -6.27 -14.67
C ALA A 156 3.02 -7.07 -13.53
N SER A 157 3.05 -6.58 -12.29
CA SER A 157 2.31 -7.21 -11.19
C SER A 157 1.00 -6.50 -10.92
N ILE A 158 -0.05 -7.31 -10.78
CA ILE A 158 -1.36 -6.89 -10.30
C ILE A 158 -1.52 -7.28 -8.83
N SER A 159 -2.34 -6.51 -8.13
CA SER A 159 -2.55 -6.60 -6.70
C SER A 159 -4.04 -6.52 -6.37
N ARG A 160 -4.38 -6.75 -5.11
CA ARG A 160 -5.76 -6.63 -4.64
C ARG A 160 -6.34 -5.23 -4.84
N LEU A 161 -5.51 -4.19 -4.76
CA LEU A 161 -5.95 -2.81 -4.98
C LEU A 161 -6.49 -2.62 -6.41
N ASP A 162 -5.88 -3.29 -7.38
CA ASP A 162 -6.32 -3.26 -8.78
C ASP A 162 -7.70 -3.91 -8.94
N VAL A 163 -7.97 -4.98 -8.19
CA VAL A 163 -9.30 -5.63 -8.17
C VAL A 163 -10.34 -4.73 -7.54
N GLU A 164 -10.02 -4.10 -6.40
CA GLU A 164 -10.94 -3.18 -5.72
C GLU A 164 -11.24 -1.96 -6.59
N LYS A 165 -10.26 -1.49 -7.36
CA LYS A 165 -10.43 -0.47 -8.40
C LYS A 165 -11.34 -0.95 -9.53
N ALA A 166 -11.11 -2.14 -10.08
CA ALA A 166 -11.92 -2.70 -11.16
C ALA A 166 -13.40 -2.94 -10.76
N ILE A 167 -13.65 -3.34 -9.51
CA ILE A 167 -15.00 -3.57 -8.98
C ILE A 167 -15.67 -2.24 -8.54
N GLY A 168 -14.94 -1.13 -8.49
CA GLY A 168 -15.48 0.17 -8.06
C GLY A 168 -15.66 0.31 -6.56
N MET A 169 -15.00 -0.53 -5.76
CA MET A 169 -15.00 -0.46 -4.30
C MET A 169 -13.88 0.44 -3.75
N MET A 170 -13.06 1.03 -4.63
CA MET A 170 -11.92 1.84 -4.23
C MET A 170 -12.36 3.24 -3.77
N ASN A 171 -12.00 3.62 -2.54
CA ASN A 171 -12.28 4.95 -2.01
C ASN A 171 -11.24 5.96 -2.51
N LYS A 172 -11.63 6.82 -3.46
CA LYS A 172 -10.77 7.87 -4.04
C LYS A 172 -10.24 8.85 -2.97
N ALA A 173 -11.02 9.12 -1.92
CA ALA A 173 -10.64 10.04 -0.84
C ALA A 173 -9.50 9.50 0.03
N ALA A 174 -9.38 8.19 0.21
CA ALA A 174 -8.31 7.57 1.00
C ALA A 174 -6.94 7.56 0.28
N ILE A 175 -6.95 7.73 -1.04
CA ILE A 175 -5.76 7.68 -1.91
C ILE A 175 -5.23 9.09 -2.20
N GLY A 176 -6.05 10.12 -2.00
CA GLY A 176 -5.67 11.52 -2.23
C GLY A 176 -5.56 11.88 -3.71
N THR A 177 -6.28 11.16 -4.58
CA THR A 177 -6.25 11.36 -6.03
C THR A 177 -7.66 11.59 -6.58
N ASP A 178 -7.86 12.75 -7.18
CA ASP A 178 -9.06 13.09 -7.96
C ASP A 178 -9.01 12.57 -9.40
N SER A 179 -7.91 11.90 -9.80
CA SER A 179 -7.75 11.41 -11.16
C SER A 179 -8.69 10.23 -11.44
N ASP A 180 -9.62 10.42 -12.36
CA ASP A 180 -10.51 9.39 -12.92
C ASP A 180 -9.80 8.32 -13.75
N GLU A 181 -8.46 8.34 -13.80
CA GLU A 181 -7.68 7.47 -14.67
C GLU A 181 -7.60 6.03 -14.14
N ASN A 182 -8.12 5.11 -14.94
CA ASN A 182 -8.17 3.67 -14.67
C ASN A 182 -6.84 2.96 -14.96
N HIS A 183 -5.78 3.40 -14.30
CA HIS A 183 -4.49 2.74 -14.31
C HIS A 183 -4.46 1.49 -13.41
N PHE A 184 -3.84 0.41 -13.90
CA PHE A 184 -3.69 -0.85 -13.19
C PHE A 184 -2.23 -1.29 -13.11
N GLY A 185 -1.88 -1.95 -12.00
CA GLY A 185 -0.55 -2.46 -11.71
C GLY A 185 0.40 -1.38 -11.19
N PHE A 186 1.31 -1.78 -10.30
CA PHE A 186 2.33 -0.87 -9.76
C PHE A 186 3.74 -1.36 -10.05
N ASP A 187 4.02 -2.64 -9.82
CA ASP A 187 5.34 -3.20 -10.07
C ASP A 187 5.50 -3.60 -11.53
N PHE A 188 6.71 -3.41 -12.05
CA PHE A 188 7.14 -3.94 -13.33
C PHE A 188 8.59 -4.43 -13.30
N SER A 189 8.91 -5.24 -14.30
CA SER A 189 10.28 -5.55 -14.72
C SER A 189 10.37 -5.37 -16.23
N GLY A 190 11.49 -4.87 -16.73
CA GLY A 190 11.65 -4.61 -18.14
C GLY A 190 13.05 -4.15 -18.52
N VAL A 191 13.14 -3.59 -19.72
CA VAL A 191 14.40 -3.13 -20.30
C VAL A 191 14.26 -1.66 -20.67
N THR A 192 15.23 -0.84 -20.27
CA THR A 192 15.30 0.58 -20.65
C THR A 192 15.61 0.72 -22.15
N LYS A 193 15.46 1.92 -22.70
CA LYS A 193 15.95 2.23 -24.06
C LYS A 193 17.46 1.97 -24.24
N SER A 194 18.24 2.10 -23.17
CA SER A 194 19.69 1.79 -23.14
C SER A 194 20.01 0.29 -23.12
N GLY A 195 19.01 -0.59 -22.95
CA GLY A 195 19.22 -2.04 -22.88
C GLY A 195 19.45 -2.56 -21.46
N GLU A 196 19.34 -1.71 -20.44
CA GLU A 196 19.57 -2.08 -19.05
C GLU A 196 18.37 -2.82 -18.47
N ARG A 197 18.64 -3.88 -17.72
CA ARG A 197 17.60 -4.69 -17.07
C ARG A 197 17.18 -4.02 -15.77
N VAL A 198 15.93 -3.60 -15.68
CA VAL A 198 15.43 -2.81 -14.56
C VAL A 198 14.10 -3.33 -14.01
N MET A 199 13.91 -3.19 -12.71
CA MET A 199 12.64 -3.37 -12.03
C MET A 199 12.25 -2.09 -11.30
N GLY A 200 10.96 -1.84 -11.14
CA GLY A 200 10.52 -0.59 -10.53
C GLY A 200 9.06 -0.54 -10.15
N ILE A 201 8.69 0.62 -9.58
CA ILE A 201 7.32 0.97 -9.19
C ILE A 201 6.88 2.17 -10.02
N VAL A 202 5.71 2.09 -10.64
CA VAL A 202 5.06 3.21 -11.35
C VAL A 202 3.68 3.44 -10.77
N VAL A 203 3.29 4.70 -10.59
CA VAL A 203 1.97 5.04 -10.03
C VAL A 203 0.89 5.15 -11.11
N ASP A 204 1.27 5.46 -12.34
CA ASP A 204 0.39 5.62 -13.51
C ASP A 204 0.07 4.28 -14.22
N GLY A 205 0.22 3.17 -13.52
CA GLY A 205 -0.09 1.83 -14.03
C GLY A 205 1.06 1.13 -14.75
N SER A 206 1.44 -0.05 -14.28
CA SER A 206 2.44 -0.90 -14.93
C SER A 206 1.89 -1.81 -16.02
N CYS A 207 0.57 -2.01 -16.10
CA CYS A 207 -0.09 -2.81 -17.14
C CYS A 207 -0.16 -2.06 -18.48
N LYS A 208 1.01 -1.69 -19.01
CA LYS A 208 1.23 -0.98 -20.27
C LYS A 208 2.44 -1.58 -21.00
N ARG A 209 2.53 -1.40 -22.32
CA ARG A 209 3.71 -1.87 -23.11
C ARG A 209 4.99 -1.15 -22.70
N THR A 210 4.89 0.15 -22.47
CA THR A 210 5.98 1.02 -22.04
C THR A 210 5.52 1.85 -20.87
N VAL A 211 6.43 2.11 -19.93
CA VAL A 211 6.18 2.94 -18.75
C VAL A 211 7.22 4.04 -18.65
N SER A 212 6.77 5.18 -18.15
CA SER A 212 7.62 6.27 -17.67
C SER A 212 8.01 5.93 -16.24
N ALA A 213 9.29 5.71 -15.99
CA ALA A 213 9.76 5.29 -14.68
C ALA A 213 10.66 6.36 -14.04
N ARG A 214 10.35 6.66 -12.78
CA ARG A 214 11.14 7.58 -11.96
C ARG A 214 12.45 6.92 -11.51
N PRO A 215 13.59 7.63 -11.57
CA PRO A 215 14.86 7.11 -11.07
C PRO A 215 14.82 6.67 -9.60
N ASP A 216 14.09 7.37 -8.74
CA ASP A 216 13.97 7.06 -7.29
C ASP A 216 13.22 5.73 -7.02
N LEU A 217 12.50 5.21 -8.01
CA LEU A 217 11.67 4.00 -7.93
C LEU A 217 12.11 2.93 -8.93
N LEU A 218 13.37 3.00 -9.37
CA LEU A 218 14.01 2.05 -10.27
C LEU A 218 15.20 1.38 -9.57
N TRP A 219 15.37 0.09 -9.87
CA TRP A 219 16.51 -0.72 -9.43
C TRP A 219 17.02 -1.56 -10.60
N PRO A 220 18.34 -1.75 -10.71
CA PRO A 220 18.89 -2.73 -11.64
C PRO A 220 18.50 -4.14 -11.22
N ILE A 221 18.20 -5.01 -12.18
CA ILE A 221 17.93 -6.42 -11.91
C ILE A 221 19.27 -7.15 -11.81
N PRO A 222 19.53 -7.90 -10.71
CA PRO A 222 20.72 -8.74 -10.61
C PRO A 222 20.82 -9.74 -11.77
N ASP A 223 22.04 -10.05 -12.21
CA ASP A 223 22.27 -10.93 -13.36
C ASP A 223 21.66 -12.33 -13.19
N HIS A 224 21.59 -12.80 -11.94
CA HIS A 224 21.08 -14.12 -11.59
C HIS A 224 19.55 -14.17 -11.40
N TRP A 225 18.83 -13.04 -11.53
CA TRP A 225 17.36 -13.02 -11.46
C TRP A 225 16.77 -12.94 -12.85
N GLU A 226 15.66 -13.63 -13.08
CA GLU A 226 14.87 -13.42 -14.30
C GLU A 226 13.97 -12.17 -14.18
N PHE A 227 13.45 -11.67 -15.31
CA PHE A 227 12.49 -10.55 -15.29
C PHE A 227 11.24 -10.90 -14.49
N GLU A 228 10.73 -12.13 -14.66
CA GLU A 228 9.57 -12.63 -13.92
C GLU A 228 9.78 -12.58 -12.40
N GLU A 229 11.00 -12.86 -11.95
CA GLU A 229 11.38 -12.84 -10.54
C GLU A 229 11.47 -11.42 -10.00
N ALA A 230 12.13 -10.56 -10.77
CA ALA A 230 12.33 -9.17 -10.41
C ALA A 230 10.99 -8.41 -10.24
N ALA A 231 9.98 -8.70 -11.06
CA ALA A 231 8.66 -8.06 -10.98
C ALA A 231 7.91 -8.33 -9.66
N THR A 232 8.39 -9.26 -8.83
CA THR A 232 7.74 -9.61 -7.55
C THR A 232 8.19 -8.77 -6.36
N VAL A 233 9.32 -8.07 -6.49
CA VAL A 233 10.09 -7.50 -5.37
C VAL A 233 9.69 -6.07 -5.00
N PRO A 234 9.60 -5.10 -5.93
CA PRO A 234 9.67 -3.67 -5.59
C PRO A 234 8.66 -3.21 -4.53
N MET A 235 7.35 -3.25 -4.80
CA MET A 235 6.34 -2.74 -3.85
C MET A 235 6.27 -3.57 -2.56
N ALA A 236 6.44 -4.89 -2.64
CA ALA A 236 6.31 -5.75 -1.47
C ALA A 236 7.39 -5.46 -0.42
N TYR A 237 8.65 -5.37 -0.85
CA TYR A 237 9.75 -5.07 0.05
C TYR A 237 9.82 -3.58 0.41
N MET A 238 9.52 -2.67 -0.52
CA MET A 238 9.38 -1.23 -0.23
C MET A 238 8.38 -0.99 0.92
N THR A 239 7.21 -1.63 0.83
CA THR A 239 6.19 -1.58 1.88
C THR A 239 6.72 -2.17 3.18
N ALA A 240 7.37 -3.33 3.14
CA ALA A 240 7.91 -3.99 4.33
C ALA A 240 8.96 -3.14 5.05
N PHE A 241 9.92 -2.54 4.33
CA PHE A 241 10.89 -1.62 4.91
C PHE A 241 10.23 -0.37 5.49
N TYR A 242 9.25 0.20 4.80
CA TYR A 242 8.52 1.35 5.30
C TYR A 242 7.72 1.02 6.58
N CYS A 243 7.09 -0.15 6.64
CA CYS A 243 6.41 -0.63 7.84
C CYS A 243 7.37 -0.74 9.02
N LEU A 244 8.49 -1.47 8.83
CA LEU A 244 9.45 -1.71 9.89
C LEU A 244 10.12 -0.40 10.36
N ASN A 245 10.53 0.46 9.43
CA ASN A 245 11.12 1.75 9.79
C ASN A 245 10.14 2.63 10.58
N SER A 246 8.87 2.67 10.18
CA SER A 246 7.83 3.44 10.89
C SER A 246 7.56 2.87 12.29
N CYS A 247 7.60 1.55 12.47
CA CYS A 247 7.47 0.91 13.78
C CYS A 247 8.69 1.17 14.67
N VAL A 248 9.91 1.02 14.14
CA VAL A 248 11.17 1.20 14.88
C VAL A 248 11.34 2.66 15.32
N THR A 249 11.01 3.63 14.47
CA THR A 249 11.09 5.06 14.82
C THR A 249 10.10 5.44 15.93
N SER A 250 8.96 4.73 16.04
CA SER A 250 8.00 4.91 17.13
C SER A 250 8.46 4.28 18.46
N LEU A 251 9.27 3.22 18.40
CA LEU A 251 9.74 2.48 19.56
C LEU A 251 11.04 3.06 20.16
N THR A 252 11.86 3.72 19.34
CA THR A 252 13.25 4.06 19.71
C THR A 252 13.43 5.58 19.86
N ARG A 253 12.92 6.13 20.96
CA ARG A 253 13.25 7.48 21.47
C ARG A 253 14.24 7.45 22.65
N GLY A 254 15.05 6.40 22.71
CA GLY A 254 16.15 6.23 23.67
C GLY A 254 17.32 5.52 22.99
N THR A 255 18.54 5.92 23.36
CA THR A 255 19.83 5.45 22.87
C THR A 255 19.87 3.94 22.63
N ILE A 256 20.31 3.52 21.43
CA ILE A 256 20.47 2.12 21.05
C ILE A 256 21.75 1.57 21.70
N ASP A 257 21.60 0.88 22.84
CA ASP A 257 22.66 0.01 23.36
C ASP A 257 22.54 -1.37 22.69
N VAL A 258 23.41 -1.60 21.72
CA VAL A 258 23.51 -2.83 20.90
C VAL A 258 23.80 -4.09 21.74
N ALA A 259 24.24 -3.93 23.00
CA ALA A 259 24.54 -5.04 23.91
C ALA A 259 23.30 -5.64 24.62
N THR A 260 22.13 -5.00 24.56
CA THR A 260 20.95 -5.38 25.38
C THR A 260 19.71 -5.70 24.54
N MET A 261 19.86 -6.02 23.24
CA MET A 261 18.73 -6.50 22.44
C MET A 261 18.39 -7.94 22.81
N LYS A 262 17.36 -8.10 23.65
CA LYS A 262 16.54 -9.32 23.58
C LYS A 262 15.96 -9.41 22.17
N SER A 263 15.92 -10.61 21.61
CA SER A 263 15.26 -10.90 20.33
C SER A 263 13.77 -10.52 20.43
N ASP A 264 13.43 -9.31 20.00
CA ASP A 264 12.04 -8.85 19.99
C ASP A 264 11.19 -9.74 19.08
N SER A 265 9.92 -9.91 19.45
CA SER A 265 8.98 -10.72 18.68
C SER A 265 8.12 -9.86 17.74
N ILE A 266 7.91 -10.32 16.52
CA ILE A 266 7.01 -9.69 15.55
C ILE A 266 5.90 -10.65 15.13
N LEU A 267 4.64 -10.19 15.12
CA LEU A 267 3.49 -10.95 14.61
C LEU A 267 3.07 -10.41 13.25
N ILE A 268 3.18 -11.25 12.22
CA ILE A 268 2.86 -10.93 10.83
C ILE A 268 1.60 -11.68 10.39
N HIS A 269 0.50 -10.96 10.19
CA HIS A 269 -0.70 -11.57 9.65
C HIS A 269 -0.61 -11.78 8.13
N GLY A 270 -1.09 -12.94 7.65
CA GLY A 270 -1.16 -13.25 6.22
C GLY A 270 0.21 -13.55 5.59
N GLY A 271 1.05 -14.35 6.27
CA GLY A 271 2.42 -14.69 5.85
C GLY A 271 2.55 -15.29 4.45
N ALA A 272 1.49 -15.90 3.91
CA ALA A 272 1.49 -16.46 2.55
C ALA A 272 1.42 -15.39 1.44
N GLY A 273 0.97 -14.17 1.75
CA GLY A 273 0.90 -13.07 0.79
C GLY A 273 2.26 -12.42 0.54
N ALA A 274 2.36 -11.62 -0.53
CA ALA A 274 3.63 -10.99 -0.93
C ALA A 274 4.27 -10.13 0.18
N LEU A 275 3.49 -9.24 0.82
CA LEU A 275 3.97 -8.42 1.93
C LEU A 275 4.39 -9.27 3.15
N GLY A 276 3.62 -10.32 3.44
CA GLY A 276 3.92 -11.22 4.56
C GLY A 276 5.25 -11.94 4.37
N GLN A 277 5.49 -12.47 3.16
CA GLN A 277 6.77 -13.10 2.81
C GLN A 277 7.95 -12.13 2.92
N ALA A 278 7.79 -10.89 2.44
CA ALA A 278 8.82 -9.86 2.54
C ALA A 278 9.13 -9.48 4.00
N LEU A 279 8.10 -9.26 4.83
CA LEU A 279 8.26 -8.95 6.25
C LEU A 279 8.91 -10.10 7.03
N ILE A 280 8.55 -11.35 6.72
CA ILE A 280 9.18 -12.53 7.35
C ILE A 280 10.68 -12.56 6.99
N SER A 281 11.01 -12.36 5.70
CA SER A 281 12.40 -12.39 5.24
C SER A 281 13.25 -11.31 5.91
N ILE A 282 12.76 -10.06 5.92
CA ILE A 282 13.46 -8.95 6.58
C ILE A 282 13.52 -9.17 8.10
N GLY A 283 12.42 -9.61 8.71
CA GLY A 283 12.34 -9.81 10.17
C GLY A 283 13.34 -10.85 10.67
N LEU A 284 13.47 -11.97 9.95
CA LEU A 284 14.46 -13.00 10.25
C LEU A 284 15.90 -12.49 10.05
N ALA A 285 16.14 -11.66 9.03
CA ALA A 285 17.46 -11.09 8.77
C ALA A 285 17.90 -10.08 9.84
N ILE A 286 16.95 -9.35 10.44
CA ILE A 286 17.20 -8.43 11.56
C ILE A 286 17.38 -9.19 12.89
N GLY A 287 16.91 -10.44 12.97
CA GLY A 287 17.00 -11.28 14.18
C GLY A 287 15.76 -11.26 15.08
N TYR A 288 14.60 -10.84 14.55
CA TYR A 288 13.33 -10.90 15.30
C TYR A 288 12.81 -12.34 15.42
N GLN A 289 12.12 -12.62 16.51
CA GLN A 289 11.31 -13.84 16.64
C GLN A 289 10.00 -13.66 15.87
N VAL A 290 9.91 -14.27 14.68
CA VAL A 290 8.78 -14.07 13.76
C VAL A 290 7.66 -15.07 14.02
N PHE A 291 6.48 -14.54 14.38
CA PHE A 291 5.21 -15.26 14.40
C PHE A 291 4.40 -14.87 13.17
N THR A 292 3.71 -15.82 12.54
CA THR A 292 2.84 -15.49 11.40
C THR A 292 1.54 -16.27 11.40
N THR A 293 0.48 -15.65 10.87
CA THR A 293 -0.79 -16.33 10.60
C THR A 293 -0.94 -16.57 9.09
N VAL A 294 -1.45 -17.73 8.73
CA VAL A 294 -1.77 -18.09 7.34
C VAL A 294 -3.22 -18.56 7.28
N SER A 295 -4.04 -17.93 6.45
CA SER A 295 -5.37 -18.42 6.17
C SER A 295 -5.26 -19.52 5.11
N LEU A 296 -5.22 -20.78 5.55
CA LEU A 296 -5.28 -21.92 4.65
C LEU A 296 -6.74 -22.18 4.30
N ARG A 297 -7.23 -21.63 3.17
CA ARG A 297 -8.41 -22.18 2.48
C ARG A 297 -8.03 -23.38 1.60
N CYS A 298 -7.12 -24.22 2.08
CA CYS A 298 -6.88 -25.56 1.53
C CYS A 298 -7.37 -26.55 2.58
N SER A 299 -8.62 -26.97 2.42
CA SER A 299 -9.36 -28.03 3.14
C SER A 299 -8.93 -28.38 4.59
N SER A 300 -9.55 -27.74 5.59
CA SER A 300 -9.95 -28.41 6.85
C SER A 300 -10.93 -27.57 7.71
N ARG A 301 -12.19 -28.02 7.71
CA ARG A 301 -13.28 -28.00 8.71
C ARG A 301 -13.63 -26.81 9.63
N TRP A 302 -12.83 -25.75 9.79
CA TRP A 302 -13.26 -24.56 10.55
C TRP A 302 -12.66 -23.27 9.97
N THR A 303 -13.51 -22.27 9.70
CA THR A 303 -13.12 -20.93 9.28
C THR A 303 -13.56 -19.90 10.32
N LEU A 304 -12.60 -19.24 10.97
CA LEU A 304 -12.84 -17.96 11.63
C LEU A 304 -12.52 -16.84 10.64
N ASP A 305 -13.49 -15.97 10.39
CA ASP A 305 -13.32 -14.76 9.62
C ASP A 305 -12.64 -13.70 10.50
N VAL A 306 -11.49 -13.22 10.05
CA VAL A 306 -10.85 -12.02 10.60
C VAL A 306 -10.88 -11.01 9.48
N SER A 307 -11.99 -10.28 9.42
CA SER A 307 -12.28 -9.27 8.43
C SER A 307 -11.11 -8.29 8.33
N LYS A 308 -10.64 -8.08 7.09
CA LYS A 308 -9.77 -6.96 6.76
C LYS A 308 -10.65 -5.72 6.63
N TYR A 309 -10.20 -4.65 7.28
CA TYR A 309 -10.68 -3.28 7.23
C TYR A 309 -11.51 -2.93 5.98
N ASN A 310 -12.81 -2.74 6.21
CA ASN A 310 -13.72 -2.11 5.29
C ASN A 310 -13.78 -0.62 5.70
N PRO A 311 -13.39 0.35 4.87
CA PRO A 311 -13.40 1.77 5.25
C PRO A 311 -14.80 2.35 5.50
N GLN A 312 -15.86 1.61 5.15
CA GLN A 312 -17.27 1.92 5.50
C GLN A 312 -17.61 1.49 6.94
N ASP A 313 -16.83 0.57 7.52
CA ASP A 313 -16.96 0.19 8.92
C ASP A 313 -15.96 1.02 9.72
N SER A 314 -16.45 2.05 10.42
CA SER A 314 -15.71 2.71 11.48
C SER A 314 -15.49 1.72 12.63
N SER A 315 -14.53 0.81 12.45
CA SER A 315 -14.14 -0.12 13.50
C SER A 315 -13.60 0.70 14.67
N LEU A 316 -14.35 0.70 15.77
CA LEU A 316 -13.98 1.41 16.99
C LEU A 316 -12.72 0.75 17.55
N PHE A 317 -11.57 1.43 17.41
CA PHE A 317 -10.37 1.01 18.10
C PHE A 317 -10.47 1.44 19.57
N GLY A 318 -10.72 0.47 20.45
CA GLY A 318 -10.87 0.74 21.88
C GLY A 318 -9.58 1.31 22.48
N MET A 319 -9.65 2.52 23.07
CA MET A 319 -8.46 3.20 23.61
C MET A 319 -7.73 2.41 24.70
N ALA A 320 -8.40 1.47 25.36
CA ALA A 320 -7.77 0.54 26.29
C ALA A 320 -6.61 -0.26 25.67
N ASN A 321 -6.61 -0.48 24.35
CA ASN A 321 -5.57 -1.21 23.64
C ASN A 321 -4.25 -0.43 23.53
N LEU A 322 -4.24 0.89 23.78
CA LEU A 322 -3.02 1.71 23.86
C LEU A 322 -2.41 1.77 25.26
N LYS A 323 -3.00 1.09 26.26
CA LYS A 323 -2.39 0.96 27.58
C LYS A 323 -1.04 0.22 27.46
N TYR A 324 -0.18 0.43 28.47
CA TYR A 324 1.15 -0.19 28.58
C TYR A 324 2.16 0.30 27.53
N GLY A 325 2.11 1.57 27.13
CA GLY A 325 3.11 2.15 26.23
C GLY A 325 3.00 1.66 24.78
N ARG A 326 1.82 1.19 24.38
CA ARG A 326 1.58 0.68 23.02
C ARG A 326 1.32 1.84 22.07
N SER A 327 1.89 1.75 20.87
CA SER A 327 1.67 2.71 19.78
C SER A 327 0.82 2.07 18.69
N TYR A 328 -0.02 2.87 18.05
CA TYR A 328 -0.77 2.48 16.86
C TYR A 328 -0.33 3.35 15.68
N VAL A 329 0.08 2.69 14.60
CA VAL A 329 0.63 3.33 13.40
C VAL A 329 -0.19 2.90 12.19
N THR A 330 -0.70 3.86 11.43
CA THR A 330 -1.30 3.61 10.12
C THR A 330 -0.25 3.72 9.03
N ILE A 331 -0.37 2.89 8.00
CA ILE A 331 0.64 2.78 6.94
C ILE A 331 -0.06 3.01 5.61
N ASN A 332 0.27 4.14 4.97
CA ASN A 332 -0.22 4.51 3.65
C ASN A 332 0.96 4.69 2.67
N VAL A 333 1.37 3.58 2.02
CA VAL A 333 2.48 3.59 1.05
C VAL A 333 2.10 4.31 -0.24
N LEU A 334 0.85 4.20 -0.68
CA LEU A 334 0.42 4.83 -1.92
C LEU A 334 0.45 6.36 -1.81
N GLY A 335 0.02 6.91 -0.67
CA GLY A 335 0.18 8.34 -0.37
C GLY A 335 1.64 8.79 -0.34
N LEU A 336 2.56 7.95 0.15
CA LEU A 336 4.00 8.24 0.14
C LEU A 336 4.57 8.33 -1.28
N LEU A 337 4.22 7.37 -2.15
CA LEU A 337 4.67 7.35 -3.54
C LEU A 337 4.19 8.58 -4.33
N MET A 338 2.96 9.04 -4.03
CA MET A 338 2.34 10.21 -4.67
C MET A 338 2.93 11.55 -4.22
N ARG A 339 3.31 11.68 -2.95
CA ARG A 339 3.75 12.95 -2.36
C ARG A 339 5.11 13.47 -2.86
N ARG A 340 5.79 12.77 -3.78
CA ARG A 340 7.13 13.12 -4.32
C ARG A 340 8.13 13.53 -3.23
N ASN A 341 8.01 13.01 -2.01
CA ASN A 341 8.96 13.27 -0.93
C ASN A 341 10.26 12.50 -1.19
N SER A 342 11.28 13.18 -1.70
CA SER A 342 12.51 12.53 -2.16
C SER A 342 13.33 11.90 -1.04
N GLN A 343 13.26 12.41 0.20
CA GLN A 343 14.11 11.92 1.29
C GLN A 343 13.71 10.54 1.81
N GLU A 344 12.43 10.34 2.17
CA GLU A 344 11.94 9.04 2.65
C GLU A 344 12.07 7.97 1.55
N LEU A 345 11.76 8.32 0.30
CA LEU A 345 11.90 7.41 -0.84
C LEU A 345 13.35 6.99 -1.09
N ASN A 346 14.31 7.93 -1.00
CA ASN A 346 15.73 7.61 -1.16
C ASN A 346 16.26 6.67 -0.07
N ILE A 347 15.79 6.82 1.17
CA ILE A 347 16.16 5.91 2.26
C ILE A 347 15.66 4.49 1.96
N LEU A 348 14.40 4.37 1.54
CA LEU A 348 13.82 3.06 1.22
C LEU A 348 14.43 2.44 -0.04
N GLN A 349 14.74 3.23 -1.06
CA GLN A 349 15.42 2.78 -2.27
C GLN A 349 16.79 2.18 -1.95
N LYS A 350 17.56 2.83 -1.07
CA LYS A 350 18.84 2.33 -0.57
C LYS A 350 18.69 1.07 0.26
N ALA A 351 17.72 1.04 1.19
CA ALA A 351 17.45 -0.13 2.01
C ALA A 351 17.09 -1.37 1.18
N LEU A 352 16.32 -1.18 0.10
CA LEU A 352 16.01 -2.26 -0.84
C LEU A 352 17.26 -2.76 -1.56
N SER A 353 18.08 -1.84 -2.08
CA SER A 353 19.33 -2.16 -2.78
C SER A 353 20.31 -2.92 -1.88
N GLU A 354 20.45 -2.47 -0.62
CA GLU A 354 21.24 -3.14 0.40
C GLU A 354 20.66 -4.51 0.77
N GLY A 355 19.34 -4.65 0.84
CA GLY A 355 18.73 -5.94 1.13
C GLY A 355 18.90 -6.96 0.03
N ILE A 356 18.97 -6.53 -1.22
CA ILE A 356 19.31 -7.38 -2.38
C ILE A 356 20.76 -7.83 -2.26
N SER A 357 21.69 -6.92 -1.99
CA SER A 357 23.12 -7.26 -1.90
C SER A 357 23.44 -8.17 -0.71
N ARG A 358 22.78 -7.98 0.43
CA ARG A 358 22.90 -8.82 1.63
C ARG A 358 22.08 -10.12 1.55
N GLY A 359 21.24 -10.29 0.53
CA GLY A 359 20.56 -11.55 0.22
C GLY A 359 19.33 -11.89 1.09
N TYR A 360 18.83 -10.94 1.88
CA TYR A 360 17.55 -11.08 2.60
C TYR A 360 16.35 -10.51 1.83
N VAL A 361 16.60 -9.81 0.72
CA VAL A 361 15.59 -9.53 -0.30
C VAL A 361 15.73 -10.57 -1.40
N ARG A 362 14.65 -11.34 -1.61
CA ARG A 362 14.59 -12.42 -2.60
C ARG A 362 13.29 -12.35 -3.40
N PRO A 363 13.29 -12.83 -4.66
CA PRO A 363 12.07 -12.97 -5.43
C PRO A 363 11.01 -13.77 -4.67
N LEU A 364 9.77 -13.29 -4.71
CA LEU A 364 8.65 -13.92 -4.01
C LEU A 364 8.04 -15.03 -4.86
N SER A 365 7.25 -15.91 -4.24
CA SER A 365 6.44 -16.87 -4.99
C SER A 365 5.53 -16.12 -5.96
N ARG A 366 5.30 -16.65 -7.16
CA ARG A 366 4.45 -16.00 -8.16
C ARG A 366 3.55 -16.96 -8.92
N VAL A 367 2.48 -16.42 -9.47
CA VAL A 367 1.63 -17.05 -10.49
C VAL A 367 1.58 -16.09 -11.68
N THR A 368 1.93 -16.60 -12.85
CA THR A 368 2.07 -15.80 -14.07
C THR A 368 0.97 -16.15 -15.06
N TYR A 369 0.32 -15.13 -15.59
CA TYR A 369 -0.67 -15.23 -16.65
C TYR A 369 -0.19 -14.51 -17.91
N ALA A 370 -0.65 -14.96 -19.07
CA ALA A 370 -0.50 -14.20 -20.30
C ALA A 370 -1.38 -12.93 -20.24
N ALA A 371 -1.00 -11.86 -20.96
CA ALA A 371 -1.80 -10.64 -21.05
C ALA A 371 -3.25 -10.88 -21.54
N GLU A 372 -3.48 -11.92 -22.35
CA GLU A 372 -4.82 -12.32 -22.84
C GLU A 372 -5.72 -12.94 -21.75
N GLU A 373 -5.13 -13.41 -20.65
CA GLU A 373 -5.83 -14.08 -19.55
C GLU A 373 -6.00 -13.14 -18.34
N VAL A 374 -5.96 -11.82 -18.55
CA VAL A 374 -6.03 -10.81 -17.49
C VAL A 374 -7.26 -10.98 -16.60
N SER A 375 -8.45 -11.26 -17.16
CA SER A 375 -9.66 -11.49 -16.37
C SER A 375 -9.53 -12.69 -15.43
N ARG A 376 -8.81 -13.74 -15.83
CA ARG A 376 -8.54 -14.92 -14.99
C ARG A 376 -7.56 -14.57 -13.87
N ALA A 377 -6.55 -13.76 -14.16
CA ALA A 377 -5.61 -13.27 -13.16
C ALA A 377 -6.32 -12.43 -12.07
N PHE A 378 -7.25 -11.55 -12.47
CA PHE A 378 -8.09 -10.80 -11.53
C PHE A 378 -9.04 -11.70 -10.74
N GLN A 379 -9.63 -12.73 -11.36
CA GLN A 379 -10.46 -13.71 -10.65
C GLN A 379 -9.67 -14.46 -9.56
N LEU A 380 -8.43 -14.84 -9.83
CA LEU A 380 -7.55 -15.48 -8.82
C LEU A 380 -7.30 -14.56 -7.61
N LEU A 381 -7.18 -13.25 -7.85
CA LEU A 381 -7.03 -12.27 -6.78
C LEU A 381 -8.32 -12.09 -5.97
N VAL A 382 -9.50 -12.18 -6.62
CA VAL A 382 -10.81 -12.16 -5.94
C VAL A 382 -10.97 -13.38 -5.01
N THR A 383 -10.65 -14.58 -5.50
CA THR A 383 -10.79 -15.82 -4.71
C THR A 383 -9.77 -15.91 -3.57
N ARG A 384 -8.71 -15.08 -3.60
CA ARG A 384 -7.58 -15.09 -2.65
C ARG A 384 -6.87 -16.43 -2.55
N GLN A 385 -6.97 -17.28 -3.58
CA GLN A 385 -6.36 -18.61 -3.63
C GLN A 385 -4.99 -18.59 -4.29
N HIS A 386 -4.13 -17.66 -3.89
CA HIS A 386 -2.77 -17.55 -4.43
C HIS A 386 -1.74 -17.36 -3.32
N ARG A 387 -0.50 -17.74 -3.60
CA ARG A 387 0.65 -17.52 -2.75
C ARG A 387 1.60 -16.56 -3.45
N GLY A 388 2.01 -15.50 -2.75
CA GLY A 388 2.91 -14.48 -3.28
C GLY A 388 2.24 -13.52 -4.27
N ARG A 389 2.89 -13.23 -5.42
CA ARG A 389 2.48 -12.22 -6.40
C ARG A 389 1.74 -12.82 -7.60
N VAL A 390 0.82 -12.06 -8.18
CA VAL A 390 0.21 -12.39 -9.48
C VAL A 390 0.82 -11.47 -10.53
N LEU A 391 1.35 -12.06 -11.59
CA LEU A 391 2.06 -11.38 -12.67
C LEU A 391 1.33 -11.54 -13.99
N LEU A 392 1.39 -10.50 -14.81
CA LEU A 392 0.98 -10.49 -16.20
C LEU A 392 2.23 -10.39 -17.07
N ARG A 393 2.39 -11.37 -17.97
CA ARG A 393 3.42 -11.31 -19.00
C ARG A 393 2.93 -10.41 -20.13
N ILE A 394 3.54 -9.23 -20.23
CA ILE A 394 3.21 -8.17 -21.18
C ILE A 394 3.96 -8.38 -22.50
N ASP A 395 5.17 -8.91 -22.44
CA ASP A 395 5.93 -9.29 -23.63
C ASP A 395 5.40 -10.62 -24.20
N GLY A 396 4.71 -10.54 -25.35
CA GLY A 396 3.88 -11.63 -25.86
C GLY A 396 3.63 -11.67 -27.36
N PHE A 397 4.52 -11.10 -28.19
CA PHE A 397 4.51 -11.32 -29.65
C PHE A 397 5.68 -12.19 -30.15
N GLN A 398 6.40 -12.90 -29.28
CA GLN A 398 7.27 -13.99 -29.74
C GLN A 398 6.49 -15.31 -29.64
N PRO A 399 6.11 -15.93 -30.78
CA PRO A 399 5.64 -17.31 -30.74
C PRO A 399 6.76 -18.13 -30.12
N SER A 400 6.40 -18.93 -29.12
CA SER A 400 7.28 -19.98 -28.63
C SER A 400 7.73 -20.80 -29.83
N ILE A 401 9.01 -20.71 -30.18
CA ILE A 401 9.65 -21.68 -31.05
C ILE A 401 9.56 -22.98 -30.26
N LYS A 402 8.51 -23.76 -30.52
CA LYS A 402 8.43 -25.14 -30.07
C LYS A 402 9.68 -25.81 -30.60
N HIS A 403 10.60 -26.18 -29.72
CA HIS A 403 11.65 -27.13 -30.08
C HIS A 403 10.96 -28.32 -30.73
N ARG A 404 11.23 -28.52 -32.02
CA ARG A 404 10.83 -29.72 -32.75
C ARG A 404 11.33 -30.91 -31.94
N ILE A 405 10.41 -31.75 -31.49
CA ILE A 405 10.74 -33.11 -31.05
C ILE A 405 11.37 -33.80 -32.27
N PRO A 406 12.55 -34.43 -32.17
CA PRO A 406 13.07 -35.24 -33.25
C PRO A 406 12.16 -36.47 -33.40
N SER A 407 11.68 -36.69 -34.62
CA SER A 407 11.09 -37.96 -35.01
C SER A 407 12.13 -39.07 -34.85
N MET A 408 11.84 -40.08 -34.04
CA MET A 408 12.33 -41.45 -34.22
C MET A 408 11.14 -42.34 -34.48
#